data_AF-A0A816QXW2-F1
#
_entry.id   AF-A0A816QXW2-F1
#
_cell.length_a   1.000
_cell.length_b   1.000
_cell.length_c   1.000
_cell.angle_alpha   90.00
_cell.angle_beta   90.00
_cell.angle_gamma   90.00
#
_symmetry.space_group_name_H-M   'P 1'
#
loop_
_entity.id
_entity.type
_entity.pdbx_description
1 polymer ?
#
loop_
_entity_poly.entity_id
_entity_poly.type
_entity_poly.pdbx_seq_one_letter_code
_entity_poly.pdbx_strand_id
1 'polypeptide(L)'
;LIGSTIISLVLYVGVCTVMVGLVPYASLNSDSPLSEAITATPYGRWLSILMNLGGIAGLTTVGMMSVLSQTRLFYAMAHDGLLPHIFAKLHRKTNTPWISTLICGIFCALFSGFCPVDILGETTSISALIIYIFAHVSVLVMRFTHKDMPRGFKVPCGKWLIPTVGSLLCVLLLKGISKATAFRFLAWTLLGQIVYFSYGYWNSTRRE
;
A
#
# COMPACT_ATOMS: atom_id res chain seq x y z
N LEU A 1 12.96 9.40 0.51
CA LEU A 1 11.90 8.79 1.34
C LEU A 1 11.40 9.75 2.42
N ILE A 2 12.21 10.11 3.43
CA ILE A 2 11.72 10.99 4.52
C ILE A 2 11.30 12.37 4.00
N GLY A 3 12.12 13.03 3.16
CA GLY A 3 11.78 14.34 2.58
C GLY A 3 10.53 14.32 1.71
N SER A 4 10.35 13.29 0.88
CA SER A 4 9.15 13.15 0.05
C SER A 4 7.88 12.97 0.87
N THR A 5 7.94 12.23 2.00
CA THR A 5 6.79 12.05 2.89
C THR A 5 6.40 13.35 3.60
N ILE A 6 7.39 14.14 4.06
CA ILE A 6 7.12 15.44 4.70
C ILE A 6 6.47 16.40 3.70
N ILE A 7 6.99 16.49 2.48
CA ILE A 7 6.42 17.34 1.43
C ILE A 7 4.99 16.90 1.12
N SER A 8 4.76 15.60 0.96
CA SER A 8 3.42 15.05 0.71
C SER A 8 2.45 15.35 1.85
N LEU A 9 2.91 15.29 3.11
CA LEU A 9 2.09 15.60 4.28
C LEU A 9 1.66 17.08 4.29
N VAL A 10 2.60 17.99 4.03
CA VAL A 10 2.31 19.44 3.99
C VAL A 10 1.33 19.75 2.87
N LEU A 11 1.55 19.19 1.67
CA LEU A 11 0.63 19.36 0.54
C LEU A 11 -0.76 18.79 0.84
N TYR A 12 -0.83 17.62 1.45
CA TYR A 12 -2.10 16.99 1.83
C TYR A 12 -2.90 17.87 2.80
N VAL A 13 -2.27 18.33 3.89
CA VAL A 13 -2.92 19.22 4.87
C VAL A 13 -3.34 20.54 4.24
N GLY A 14 -2.50 21.11 3.36
CA GLY A 14 -2.82 22.33 2.63
C GLY A 14 -4.06 22.17 1.75
N VAL A 15 -4.13 21.09 0.96
CA VAL A 15 -5.28 20.79 0.10
C VAL A 15 -6.54 20.58 0.93
N CYS A 16 -6.49 19.79 2.01
CA CYS A 16 -7.64 19.57 2.89
C CYS A 16 -8.16 20.88 3.51
N THR A 17 -7.26 21.76 3.94
CA THR A 17 -7.62 23.06 4.53
C THR A 17 -8.34 23.94 3.52
N VAL A 18 -7.82 24.00 2.28
CA VAL A 18 -8.45 24.77 1.19
C VAL A 18 -9.82 24.19 0.82
N MET A 19 -9.93 22.86 0.70
CA MET A 19 -11.19 22.20 0.35
C MET A 19 -12.30 22.47 1.37
N VAL A 20 -12.02 22.30 2.67
CA VAL A 20 -12.98 22.57 3.75
C VAL A 20 -13.32 24.06 3.85
N GLY A 21 -12.39 24.95 3.46
CA GLY A 21 -12.64 26.38 3.37
C GLY A 21 -13.54 26.81 2.22
N LEU A 22 -13.58 26.03 1.12
CA LEU A 22 -14.35 26.36 -0.09
C LEU A 22 -15.77 25.81 -0.07
N VAL A 23 -15.97 24.58 0.42
CA VAL A 23 -17.25 23.87 0.36
C VAL A 23 -17.57 23.24 1.72
N PRO A 24 -18.81 23.34 2.23
CA PRO A 24 -19.20 22.67 3.48
C PRO A 24 -18.91 21.16 3.43
N TYR A 25 -18.34 20.62 4.51
CA TYR A 25 -17.91 19.21 4.59
C TYR A 25 -19.02 18.20 4.24
N ALA A 26 -20.29 18.56 4.45
CA ALA A 26 -21.44 17.69 4.20
C ALA A 26 -21.74 17.45 2.71
N SER A 27 -21.30 18.35 1.82
CA SER A 27 -21.53 18.23 0.37
C SER A 27 -20.34 17.63 -0.40
N LEU A 28 -19.28 17.19 0.30
CA LEU A 28 -18.07 16.62 -0.31
C LEU A 28 -18.12 15.10 -0.52
N ASN A 29 -19.30 14.47 -0.37
CA ASN A 29 -19.47 13.02 -0.57
C ASN A 29 -19.80 12.69 -2.03
N SER A 30 -18.85 12.98 -2.94
CA SER A 30 -18.96 12.68 -4.37
C SER A 30 -17.73 11.92 -4.87
N ASP A 31 -17.81 11.34 -6.07
CA ASP A 31 -16.70 10.57 -6.67
C ASP A 31 -15.46 11.42 -6.99
N SER A 32 -15.60 12.75 -7.06
CA SER A 32 -14.51 13.67 -7.40
C SER A 32 -14.57 14.98 -6.60
N PRO A 33 -14.42 14.91 -5.26
CA PRO A 33 -14.71 16.01 -4.35
C PRO A 33 -13.80 17.23 -4.58
N LEU A 34 -12.58 16.99 -5.03
CA LEU A 34 -11.60 18.04 -5.32
C LEU A 34 -11.93 18.83 -6.60
N SER A 35 -12.46 18.15 -7.63
CA SER A 35 -12.90 18.83 -8.86
C SER A 35 -14.17 19.64 -8.60
N GLU A 36 -15.11 19.06 -7.85
CA GLU A 36 -16.38 19.70 -7.52
C GLU A 36 -16.19 20.97 -6.67
N ALA A 37 -15.31 20.90 -5.66
CA ALA A 37 -14.97 22.06 -4.84
C ALA A 37 -14.38 23.23 -5.65
N ILE A 38 -13.66 22.93 -6.73
CA ILE A 38 -13.08 23.96 -7.60
C ILE A 38 -14.10 24.52 -8.57
N THR A 39 -15.01 23.70 -9.09
CA THR A 39 -16.09 24.20 -9.95
C THR A 39 -17.04 25.16 -9.24
N ALA A 40 -17.12 25.10 -7.90
CA ALA A 40 -17.84 26.07 -7.08
C ALA A 40 -17.19 27.48 -7.04
N THR A 41 -15.95 27.63 -7.54
CA THR A 41 -15.24 28.92 -7.59
C THR A 41 -15.29 29.59 -8.96
N PRO A 42 -15.13 30.93 -9.05
CA PRO A 42 -15.23 31.68 -10.32
C PRO A 42 -14.26 31.25 -11.42
N TYR A 43 -13.11 30.67 -11.06
CA TYR A 43 -12.08 30.18 -11.99
C TYR A 43 -12.21 28.67 -12.28
N GLY A 44 -13.34 28.06 -11.88
CA GLY A 44 -13.46 26.61 -11.72
C GLY A 44 -13.30 25.78 -12.99
N ARG A 45 -13.66 26.30 -14.17
CA ARG A 45 -13.71 25.49 -15.41
C ARG A 45 -12.33 25.12 -15.95
N TRP A 46 -11.39 26.07 -16.02
CA TRP A 46 -10.03 25.79 -16.51
C TRP A 46 -9.21 25.02 -15.47
N LEU A 47 -9.34 25.40 -14.20
CA LEU A 47 -8.59 24.76 -13.11
C LEU A 47 -9.05 23.31 -12.88
N SER A 48 -10.36 23.03 -12.99
CA SER A 48 -10.89 21.66 -12.92
C SER A 48 -10.34 20.76 -14.04
N ILE A 49 -10.21 21.26 -15.27
CA ILE A 49 -9.63 20.48 -16.38
C ILE A 49 -8.17 20.12 -16.09
N LEU A 50 -7.36 21.08 -15.65
CA LEU A 50 -5.96 20.81 -15.28
C LEU A 50 -5.85 19.83 -14.11
N MET A 51 -6.70 20.00 -13.09
CA MET A 51 -6.76 19.11 -11.93
C MET A 51 -7.10 17.67 -12.35
N ASN A 52 -8.15 17.48 -13.15
CA ASN A 52 -8.59 16.16 -13.59
C ASN A 52 -7.55 15.50 -14.48
N LEU A 53 -6.91 16.24 -15.39
CA LEU A 53 -5.81 15.73 -16.21
C LEU A 53 -4.64 15.27 -15.34
N GLY A 54 -4.26 16.08 -14.35
CA GLY A 54 -3.23 15.73 -13.37
C GLY A 54 -3.60 14.52 -12.51
N GLY A 55 -4.85 14.43 -12.08
CA GLY A 55 -5.40 13.29 -11.34
C GLY A 55 -5.32 11.99 -12.12
N ILE A 56 -5.76 11.99 -13.39
CA ILE A 56 -5.69 10.81 -14.26
C ILE A 56 -4.23 10.38 -14.47
N ALA A 57 -3.34 11.31 -14.79
CA ALA A 57 -1.92 11.01 -14.99
C ALA A 57 -1.25 10.47 -13.71
N GLY A 58 -1.56 11.07 -12.55
CA GLY A 58 -1.04 10.68 -11.25
C GLY A 58 -1.52 9.29 -10.81
N LEU A 59 -2.83 9.06 -10.85
CA LEU A 59 -3.44 7.78 -10.48
C LEU A 59 -2.97 6.63 -11.38
N THR A 60 -2.83 6.88 -12.68
CA THR A 60 -2.32 5.89 -13.64
C THR A 60 -0.88 5.51 -13.32
N THR A 61 -0.03 6.50 -13.01
CA THR A 61 1.37 6.26 -12.63
C THR A 61 1.47 5.40 -11.37
N VAL A 62 0.68 5.70 -10.34
CA VAL A 62 0.65 4.94 -9.09
C VAL A 62 0.13 3.52 -9.33
N GLY A 63 -0.90 3.35 -10.16
CA GLY A 63 -1.43 2.03 -10.55
C GLY A 63 -0.39 1.16 -11.22
N MET A 64 0.32 1.71 -12.23
CA MET A 64 1.41 1.00 -12.91
C MET A 64 2.53 0.62 -11.96
N MET A 65 2.95 1.54 -11.08
CA MET A 65 4.01 1.28 -10.11
C MET A 65 3.63 0.19 -9.11
N SER A 66 2.36 0.12 -8.71
CA SER A 66 1.84 -0.90 -7.80
C SER A 66 1.89 -2.30 -8.42
N VAL A 67 1.48 -2.45 -9.68
CA VAL A 67 1.56 -3.74 -10.42
C VAL A 67 3.03 -4.18 -10.56
N LEU A 68 3.93 -3.26 -10.88
CA LEU A 68 5.37 -3.56 -10.98
C LEU A 68 5.98 -3.97 -9.63
N SER A 69 5.55 -3.36 -8.52
CA SER A 69 6.02 -3.75 -7.19
C SER A 69 5.56 -5.16 -6.81
N GLN A 70 4.29 -5.50 -7.08
CA GLN A 70 3.72 -6.82 -6.76
C GLN A 70 4.41 -7.94 -7.55
N THR A 71 4.66 -7.73 -8.83
CA THR A 71 5.30 -8.74 -9.70
C THR A 71 6.71 -9.11 -9.26
N ARG A 72 7.49 -8.14 -8.76
CA ARG A 72 8.82 -8.39 -8.19
C ARG A 72 8.77 -9.18 -6.90
N LEU A 73 7.77 -8.91 -6.05
CA LEU A 73 7.57 -9.62 -4.80
C LEU A 73 7.18 -11.08 -5.06
N PHE A 74 6.29 -11.34 -6.03
CA PHE A 74 5.98 -12.71 -6.47
C PHE A 74 7.16 -13.42 -7.11
N TYR A 75 7.97 -12.73 -7.91
CA TYR A 75 9.19 -13.29 -8.47
C TYR A 75 10.18 -13.72 -7.36
N ALA A 76 10.42 -12.87 -6.36
CA ALA A 76 11.30 -13.18 -5.24
C ALA A 76 10.78 -14.37 -4.41
N MET A 77 9.48 -14.41 -4.11
CA MET A 77 8.88 -15.54 -3.38
C MET A 77 8.91 -16.84 -4.18
N ALA A 78 8.74 -16.79 -5.50
CA ALA A 78 8.86 -17.96 -6.37
C ALA A 78 10.31 -18.47 -6.45
N HIS A 79 11.30 -17.56 -6.40
CA HIS A 79 12.71 -17.90 -6.32
C HIS A 79 13.08 -18.55 -4.97
N ASP A 80 12.48 -18.10 -3.87
CA ASP A 80 12.63 -18.70 -2.53
C ASP A 80 11.82 -20.02 -2.36
N GLY A 81 11.15 -20.50 -3.42
CA GLY A 81 10.38 -21.75 -3.43
C GLY A 81 9.01 -21.69 -2.76
N LEU A 82 8.59 -20.50 -2.29
CA LEU A 82 7.32 -20.25 -1.58
C LEU A 82 6.10 -20.23 -2.52
N LEU A 83 6.32 -19.99 -3.81
CA LEU A 83 5.29 -19.99 -4.86
C LEU A 83 5.70 -20.91 -6.03
N PRO A 84 4.73 -21.39 -6.84
CA PRO A 84 5.04 -22.20 -8.01
C PRO A 84 6.04 -21.53 -8.95
N HIS A 85 6.97 -22.32 -9.51
CA HIS A 85 8.05 -21.81 -10.37
C HIS A 85 7.57 -21.08 -11.64
N ILE A 86 6.29 -21.24 -12.00
CA ILE A 86 5.63 -20.51 -13.08
C ILE A 86 5.75 -18.98 -12.88
N PHE A 87 5.70 -18.50 -11.64
CA PHE A 87 5.85 -17.07 -11.30
C PHE A 87 7.30 -16.57 -11.39
N ALA A 88 8.28 -17.48 -11.47
CA ALA A 88 9.70 -17.16 -11.67
C ALA A 88 10.11 -17.10 -13.16
N LYS A 89 9.21 -17.43 -14.09
CA LYS A 89 9.55 -17.50 -15.52
C LYS A 89 9.77 -16.10 -16.10
N LEU A 90 11.02 -15.80 -16.44
CA LEU A 90 11.41 -14.54 -17.06
C LEU A 90 11.24 -14.57 -18.58
N HIS A 91 10.88 -13.42 -19.16
CA HIS A 91 10.84 -13.25 -20.60
C HIS A 91 12.27 -13.09 -21.17
N ARG A 92 12.58 -13.84 -22.24
CA ARG A 92 13.96 -14.00 -22.77
C ARG A 92 14.64 -12.71 -23.24
N LYS A 93 13.88 -11.69 -23.63
CA LYS A 93 14.42 -10.41 -24.16
C LYS A 93 14.43 -9.27 -23.14
N THR A 94 13.49 -9.27 -22.20
CA THR A 94 13.27 -8.17 -21.25
C THR A 94 13.61 -8.54 -19.81
N ASN A 95 13.88 -9.82 -19.52
CA ASN A 95 14.10 -10.36 -18.17
C ASN A 95 13.02 -9.92 -17.17
N THR A 96 11.78 -9.76 -17.65
CA THR A 96 10.63 -9.41 -16.83
C THR A 96 9.76 -10.64 -16.55
N PRO A 97 9.20 -10.79 -15.34
CA PRO A 97 8.32 -11.90 -14.98
C PRO A 97 6.93 -11.69 -15.61
N TRP A 98 6.80 -11.95 -16.91
CA TRP A 98 5.63 -11.59 -17.71
C TRP A 98 4.35 -12.34 -17.28
N ILE A 99 4.48 -13.59 -16.79
CA ILE A 99 3.33 -14.36 -16.30
C ILE A 99 2.77 -13.72 -15.02
N SER A 100 3.66 -13.38 -14.08
CA SER A 100 3.27 -12.69 -12.85
C SER A 100 2.59 -11.35 -13.16
N THR A 101 3.12 -10.59 -14.13
CA THR A 101 2.50 -9.32 -14.56
C THR A 101 1.11 -9.52 -15.13
N LEU A 102 0.93 -10.52 -16.00
CA LEU A 102 -0.36 -10.79 -16.62
C LEU A 102 -1.39 -11.24 -15.59
N ILE A 103 -1.03 -12.16 -14.69
CA ILE A 103 -1.92 -12.66 -13.63
C ILE A 103 -2.32 -11.53 -12.68
N CYS A 104 -1.34 -10.74 -12.18
CA CYS A 104 -1.64 -9.60 -11.32
C CYS A 104 -2.51 -8.56 -12.03
N GLY A 105 -2.23 -8.27 -13.29
CA GLY A 105 -2.97 -7.30 -14.08
C GLY A 105 -4.42 -7.72 -14.29
N ILE A 106 -4.66 -8.98 -14.67
CA ILE A 106 -6.02 -9.54 -14.81
C ILE A 106 -6.75 -9.51 -13.48
N PHE A 107 -6.09 -9.95 -12.40
CA PHE A 107 -6.70 -9.95 -11.06
C PHE A 107 -7.06 -8.53 -10.60
N CYS A 108 -6.16 -7.56 -10.81
CA CYS A 108 -6.41 -6.15 -10.50
C CYS A 108 -7.56 -5.58 -11.35
N ALA A 109 -7.63 -5.90 -12.64
CA ALA A 109 -8.70 -5.45 -13.52
C ALA A 109 -10.07 -6.01 -13.10
N LEU A 110 -10.12 -7.29 -12.72
CA LEU A 110 -11.34 -7.92 -12.20
C LEU A 110 -11.78 -7.25 -10.90
N PHE A 111 -10.89 -7.15 -9.91
CA PHE A 111 -11.26 -6.54 -8.62
C PHE A 111 -11.62 -5.05 -8.76
N SER A 112 -10.97 -4.31 -9.65
CA SER A 112 -11.30 -2.92 -9.93
C SER A 112 -12.66 -2.74 -10.61
N GLY A 113 -13.15 -3.73 -11.35
CA GLY A 113 -14.45 -3.67 -12.02
C GLY A 113 -15.63 -4.16 -11.17
N PHE A 114 -15.39 -5.12 -10.26
CA PHE A 114 -16.45 -5.78 -9.50
C PHE A 114 -16.58 -5.35 -8.04
N CYS A 115 -15.52 -4.78 -7.43
CA CYS A 115 -15.55 -4.38 -6.02
C CYS A 115 -15.68 -2.85 -5.88
N PRO A 116 -16.53 -2.36 -4.96
CA PRO A 116 -16.64 -0.94 -4.68
C PRO A 116 -15.36 -0.42 -4.01
N VAL A 117 -14.97 0.81 -4.38
CA VAL A 117 -13.72 1.46 -3.97
C VAL A 117 -13.61 1.59 -2.45
N ASP A 118 -14.73 1.80 -1.75
CA ASP A 118 -14.74 1.91 -0.28
C ASP A 118 -14.24 0.63 0.40
N ILE A 119 -14.73 -0.54 -0.05
CA ILE A 119 -14.33 -1.84 0.52
C ILE A 119 -12.85 -2.13 0.22
N LEU A 120 -12.40 -1.80 -0.99
CA LEU A 120 -11.00 -1.92 -1.40
C LEU A 120 -10.12 -1.02 -0.53
N GLY A 121 -10.49 0.25 -0.37
CA GLY A 121 -9.76 1.25 0.42
C GLY A 121 -9.66 0.86 1.90
N GLU A 122 -10.75 0.40 2.50
CA GLU A 122 -10.74 -0.11 3.88
C GLU A 122 -9.81 -1.32 4.02
N THR A 123 -9.88 -2.27 3.07
CA THR A 123 -9.06 -3.51 3.08
C THR A 123 -7.57 -3.21 2.84
N THR A 124 -7.26 -2.24 1.99
CA THR A 124 -5.89 -1.77 1.78
C THR A 124 -5.36 -1.07 3.03
N SER A 125 -6.18 -0.25 3.69
CA SER A 125 -5.79 0.49 4.89
C SER A 125 -5.44 -0.43 6.07
N ILE A 126 -6.27 -1.45 6.35
CA ILE A 126 -5.95 -2.45 7.40
C ILE A 126 -4.64 -3.19 7.09
N SER A 127 -4.43 -3.57 5.83
CA SER A 127 -3.23 -4.28 5.40
C SER A 127 -1.97 -3.43 5.59
N ALA A 128 -2.04 -2.14 5.21
CA ALA A 128 -0.94 -1.20 5.39
C ALA A 128 -0.61 -0.97 6.88
N LEU A 129 -1.63 -0.78 7.72
CA LEU A 129 -1.45 -0.61 9.17
C LEU A 129 -0.75 -1.82 9.80
N ILE A 130 -1.14 -3.04 9.41
CA ILE A 130 -0.51 -4.27 9.90
C ILE A 130 0.95 -4.35 9.43
N ILE A 131 1.25 -4.05 8.17
CA ILE A 131 2.63 -4.00 7.66
C ILE A 131 3.47 -2.98 8.43
N TYR A 132 2.92 -1.79 8.75
CA TYR A 132 3.64 -0.79 9.54
C TYR A 132 3.89 -1.22 10.98
N ILE A 133 2.95 -1.93 11.61
CA ILE A 133 3.17 -2.55 12.93
C ILE A 133 4.32 -3.56 12.83
N PHE A 134 4.29 -4.47 11.86
CA PHE A 134 5.37 -5.44 11.65
C PHE A 134 6.71 -4.77 11.37
N ALA A 135 6.75 -3.69 10.59
CA ALA A 135 7.98 -2.95 10.32
C ALA A 135 8.54 -2.31 11.59
N HIS A 136 7.70 -1.69 12.42
CA HIS A 136 8.13 -1.11 13.70
C HIS A 136 8.63 -2.16 14.69
N VAL A 137 7.91 -3.28 14.81
CA VAL A 137 8.35 -4.42 15.64
C VAL A 137 9.65 -5.01 15.10
N SER A 138 9.79 -5.19 13.79
CA SER A 138 11.02 -5.72 13.17
C SER A 138 12.24 -4.84 13.46
N VAL A 139 12.07 -3.51 13.45
CA VAL A 139 13.14 -2.58 13.84
C VAL A 139 13.54 -2.74 15.31
N LEU A 140 12.58 -3.01 16.21
CA LEU A 140 12.84 -3.26 17.62
C LEU A 140 13.55 -4.60 17.83
N VAL A 141 13.08 -5.67 17.17
CA VAL A 141 13.69 -7.01 17.24
C VAL A 141 15.11 -7.00 16.67
N MET A 142 15.34 -6.39 15.50
CA MET A 142 16.68 -6.27 14.91
C MET A 142 17.65 -5.47 15.79
N ARG A 143 17.17 -4.63 16.71
CA ARG A 143 18.03 -3.96 17.71
C ARG A 143 18.50 -4.90 18.81
N PHE A 144 17.74 -5.94 19.12
CA PHE A 144 18.15 -6.94 20.12
C PHE A 144 18.99 -8.05 19.51
N THR A 145 18.58 -8.60 18.37
CA THR A 145 19.22 -9.78 17.76
C THR A 145 20.51 -9.43 17.01
N HIS A 146 20.57 -8.30 16.31
CA HIS A 146 21.69 -7.92 15.46
C HIS A 146 22.24 -6.53 15.84
N LYS A 147 22.92 -6.49 17.00
CA LYS A 147 23.44 -5.24 17.58
C LYS A 147 24.57 -4.63 16.75
N ASP A 148 25.44 -5.45 16.19
CA ASP A 148 26.71 -5.02 15.57
C ASP A 148 26.61 -4.73 14.07
N MET A 149 25.44 -4.87 13.46
CA MET A 149 25.26 -4.53 12.04
C MET A 149 25.47 -3.02 11.80
N PRO A 150 26.28 -2.62 10.80
CA PRO A 150 26.47 -1.22 10.46
C PRO A 150 25.15 -0.60 9.97
N ARG A 151 24.75 0.54 10.56
CA ARG A 151 23.48 1.21 10.27
C ARG A 151 23.73 2.54 9.58
N GLY A 152 23.39 2.64 8.29
CA GLY A 152 23.54 3.88 7.51
C GLY A 152 22.66 5.04 7.99
N PHE A 153 21.46 4.75 8.51
CA PHE A 153 20.58 5.73 9.13
C PHE A 153 20.13 5.25 10.51
N LYS A 154 20.16 6.17 11.50
CA LYS A 154 19.70 5.92 12.87
C LYS A 154 18.57 6.89 13.19
N VAL A 155 17.50 6.35 13.76
CA VAL A 155 16.30 7.10 14.14
C VAL A 155 16.65 8.16 15.21
N PRO A 156 16.36 9.45 15.00
CA PRO A 156 16.95 10.56 15.77
C PRO A 156 16.38 10.80 17.18
N CYS A 157 15.24 10.23 17.58
CA CYS A 157 14.63 10.49 18.92
C CYS A 157 14.47 9.22 19.76
N GLY A 158 15.60 8.58 20.08
CA GLY A 158 15.64 7.43 20.99
C GLY A 158 15.44 6.08 20.31
N LYS A 159 16.15 5.06 20.83
CA LYS A 159 16.20 3.71 20.25
C LYS A 159 14.83 2.99 20.24
N TRP A 160 13.90 3.43 21.10
CA TRP A 160 12.63 2.75 21.41
C TRP A 160 11.40 3.62 21.17
N LEU A 161 11.49 4.93 21.38
CA LEU A 161 10.32 5.81 21.45
C LEU A 161 9.58 5.89 20.11
N ILE A 162 10.29 6.17 19.01
CA ILE A 162 9.65 6.32 17.69
C ILE A 162 8.96 5.01 17.21
N PRO A 163 9.63 3.84 17.22
CA PRO A 163 8.96 2.61 16.78
C PRO A 163 7.79 2.18 17.69
N THR A 164 7.90 2.39 19.01
CA THR A 164 6.84 2.03 19.96
C THR A 164 5.62 2.95 19.81
N VAL A 165 5.82 4.27 19.77
CA VAL A 165 4.74 5.24 19.56
C VAL A 165 4.08 5.01 18.20
N GLY A 166 4.86 4.81 17.13
CA GLY A 166 4.33 4.52 15.81
C GLY A 166 3.49 3.23 15.79
N SER A 167 3.97 2.16 16.44
CA SER A 167 3.24 0.89 16.52
C SER A 167 1.94 1.06 17.33
N LEU A 168 1.99 1.79 18.43
CA LEU A 168 0.85 2.04 19.30
C LEU A 168 -0.22 2.87 18.58
N LEU A 169 0.18 3.90 17.83
CA LEU A 169 -0.72 4.69 16.97
C LEU A 169 -1.39 3.81 15.89
N CYS A 170 -0.64 2.94 15.22
CA CYS A 170 -1.21 2.03 14.24
C CYS A 170 -2.24 1.07 14.88
N VAL A 171 -1.94 0.55 16.07
CA VAL A 171 -2.86 -0.31 16.84
C VAL A 171 -4.11 0.46 17.27
N LEU A 172 -3.97 1.74 17.66
CA LEU A 172 -5.11 2.58 17.97
C LEU A 172 -6.01 2.80 16.75
N LEU A 173 -5.43 3.06 15.58
CA LEU A 173 -6.20 3.23 14.33
C LEU A 173 -6.91 1.94 13.90
N LEU A 174 -6.29 0.76 14.13
CA LEU A 174 -6.94 -0.52 13.85
C LEU A 174 -8.24 -0.73 14.64
N LYS A 175 -8.39 -0.13 15.84
CA LYS A 175 -9.63 -0.23 16.62
C LYS A 175 -10.82 0.47 15.96
N GLY A 176 -10.59 1.42 15.05
CA GLY A 176 -11.62 2.14 14.33
C GLY A 176 -12.20 1.40 13.12
N ILE A 177 -11.67 0.22 12.77
CA ILE A 177 -12.03 -0.50 11.54
C ILE A 177 -13.25 -1.40 11.75
N SER A 178 -14.09 -1.50 10.72
CA SER A 178 -15.24 -2.42 10.70
C SER A 178 -14.82 -3.87 10.92
N LYS A 179 -15.60 -4.60 11.73
CA LYS A 179 -15.42 -6.05 11.96
C LYS A 179 -15.48 -6.85 10.65
N ALA A 180 -16.28 -6.40 9.68
CA ALA A 180 -16.38 -7.04 8.37
C ALA A 180 -15.05 -6.98 7.61
N THR A 181 -14.36 -5.84 7.65
CA THR A 181 -13.07 -5.64 7.00
C THR A 181 -11.97 -6.45 7.68
N ALA A 182 -11.98 -6.53 9.01
CA ALA A 182 -11.09 -7.41 9.75
C ALA A 182 -11.29 -8.89 9.37
N PHE A 183 -12.55 -9.34 9.22
CA PHE A 183 -12.84 -10.71 8.79
C PHE A 183 -12.32 -10.99 7.38
N ARG A 184 -12.51 -10.08 6.41
CA ARG A 184 -11.99 -10.22 5.04
C ARG A 184 -10.46 -10.35 5.03
N PHE A 185 -9.77 -9.50 5.81
CA PHE A 185 -8.33 -9.55 5.95
C PHE A 185 -7.84 -10.88 6.57
N LEU A 186 -8.51 -11.34 7.64
CA LEU A 186 -8.20 -12.62 8.27
C LEU A 186 -8.44 -13.79 7.31
N ALA A 187 -9.55 -13.81 6.58
CA ALA A 187 -9.85 -14.83 5.60
C ALA A 187 -8.76 -14.91 4.51
N TRP A 188 -8.31 -13.75 4.00
CA TRP A 188 -7.23 -13.70 3.01
C TRP A 188 -5.88 -14.16 3.59
N THR A 189 -5.58 -13.79 4.85
CA THR A 189 -4.36 -14.21 5.54
C THR A 189 -4.35 -15.73 5.79
N LEU A 190 -5.48 -16.29 6.20
CA LEU A 190 -5.65 -17.74 6.38
C LEU A 190 -5.49 -18.48 5.06
N LEU A 191 -6.04 -17.96 3.96
CA LEU A 191 -5.83 -18.52 2.63
C LEU A 191 -4.34 -18.56 2.27
N GLY A 192 -3.62 -17.45 2.52
CA GLY A 192 -2.17 -17.40 2.34
C GLY A 192 -1.41 -18.44 3.17
N GLN A 193 -1.82 -18.64 4.43
CA GLN A 193 -1.23 -19.66 5.31
C GLN A 193 -1.52 -21.09 4.81
N ILE A 194 -2.73 -21.37 4.31
CA ILE A 194 -3.07 -22.68 3.72
C ILE A 194 -2.18 -22.95 2.51
N VAL A 195 -1.98 -21.96 1.62
CA VAL A 195 -1.08 -22.10 0.47
C VAL A 195 0.37 -22.33 0.93
N TYR A 196 0.81 -21.64 1.98
CA TYR A 196 2.13 -21.83 2.56
C TYR A 196 2.32 -23.25 3.12
N PHE A 197 1.39 -23.75 3.95
CA PHE A 197 1.53 -25.10 4.53
C PHE A 197 1.35 -26.23 3.52
N SER A 198 0.51 -26.04 2.50
CA SER A 198 0.29 -27.06 1.46
C SER A 198 1.44 -27.15 0.47
N TYR A 199 1.96 -26.01 -0.01
CA TYR A 199 3.00 -25.97 -1.04
C TYR A 199 4.34 -25.43 -0.52
N GLY A 200 4.33 -24.25 0.09
CA GLY A 200 5.55 -23.54 0.51
C GLY A 200 6.40 -24.31 1.51
N TYR A 201 5.80 -25.02 2.46
CA TYR A 201 6.52 -25.80 3.48
C TYR A 201 7.34 -26.95 2.89
N TRP A 202 6.82 -27.59 1.83
CA TRP A 202 7.44 -28.76 1.21
C TRP A 202 8.44 -28.39 0.11
N ASN A 203 8.29 -27.21 -0.48
CA ASN A 203 9.07 -26.77 -1.65
C ASN A 203 10.06 -25.62 -1.34
N SER A 204 10.12 -25.14 -0.09
CA SER A 204 11.07 -24.10 0.29
C SER A 204 12.50 -24.61 0.25
N THR A 205 13.34 -23.94 -0.55
CA THR A 205 14.73 -24.32 -0.83
C THR A 205 15.75 -23.73 0.15
N ARG A 206 15.34 -22.93 1.14
CA ARG A 206 16.24 -22.42 2.20
C ARG A 206 16.40 -23.40 3.37
N ARG A 207 16.88 -24.61 3.07
CA ARG A 207 17.42 -25.55 4.06
C ARG A 207 18.95 -25.57 4.11
N GLU A 208 19.61 -24.64 3.42
CA GLU A 208 21.07 -24.45 3.45
C GLU A 208 21.42 -22.98 3.75
#